data_AF-A0A6J1LAY6-F1
#
_entry.id   AF-A0A6J1LAY6-F1
#
_cell.length_a   1.000
_cell.length_b   1.000
_cell.length_c   1.000
_cell.angle_alpha   90.00
_cell.angle_beta   90.00
_cell.angle_gamma   90.00
#
_symmetry.space_group_name_H-M   'P 1'
#
loop_
_entity.id
_entity.type
_entity.pdbx_description
1 polymer ?
#
loop_
_entity_poly.entity_id
_entity_poly.type
_entity_poly.pdbx_seq_one_letter_code
_entity_poly.pdbx_strand_id
1 'polypeptide(L)'
;MSDWDTVTVLRKKAPKSSQLKTESAVNQARRQGVAVDTQQKYGAGTNKQHVTTKNTAKLDRETEELRHDKIPLDVGKIIQQGRQGKGMSQKDLATKICEKQQVVTDYEAGRGIPNNLILGKMERVLGIKLRGKERGQPIAPPGKK
;
A
#
# COMPACT_ATOMS: atom_id res chain seq x y z
N MET A 1 38.71 -22.28 46.47
CA MET A 1 37.24 -22.48 46.53
C MET A 1 36.59 -21.14 46.24
N SER A 2 35.47 -21.16 45.52
CA SER A 2 34.64 -20.01 45.09
C SER A 2 34.98 -19.36 43.76
N ASP A 3 34.66 -20.05 42.67
CA ASP A 3 34.48 -19.46 41.33
C ASP A 3 33.19 -19.99 40.65
N TRP A 4 32.16 -20.29 41.48
CA TRP A 4 30.88 -20.90 41.04
C TRP A 4 29.66 -19.98 41.19
N ASP A 5 29.82 -18.73 41.65
CA ASP A 5 28.69 -17.81 41.91
C ASP A 5 28.55 -16.64 40.93
N THR A 6 29.27 -16.64 39.81
CA THR A 6 29.05 -15.60 38.77
C THR A 6 27.87 -16.00 37.89
N VAL A 7 26.65 -15.87 38.42
CA VAL A 7 25.41 -16.01 37.65
C VAL A 7 25.37 -14.89 36.62
N THR A 8 25.71 -15.20 35.37
CA THR A 8 25.56 -14.27 34.24
C THR A 8 24.08 -13.99 34.04
N VAL A 9 23.58 -12.88 34.60
CA VAL A 9 22.19 -12.44 34.42
C VAL A 9 22.00 -11.92 33.00
N LEU A 10 21.60 -12.79 32.07
CA LEU A 10 21.15 -12.38 30.73
C LEU A 10 19.80 -11.69 30.84
N ARG A 11 19.80 -10.35 30.87
CA ARG A 11 18.57 -9.55 30.85
C ARG A 11 18.01 -9.48 29.42
N LYS A 12 16.78 -9.95 29.20
CA LYS A 12 16.11 -9.91 27.90
C LYS A 12 15.67 -8.48 27.58
N LYS A 13 15.98 -7.97 26.38
CA LYS A 13 15.56 -6.62 25.94
C LYS A 13 14.03 -6.52 25.90
N ALA A 14 13.51 -5.36 26.32
CA ALA A 14 12.09 -5.08 26.24
C ALA A 14 11.58 -5.20 24.80
N PRO A 15 10.41 -5.82 24.57
CA PRO A 15 9.85 -5.99 23.24
C PRO A 15 9.50 -4.63 22.61
N LYS A 16 9.70 -4.52 21.28
CA LYS A 16 9.36 -3.31 20.53
C LYS A 16 7.83 -3.17 20.41
N SER A 17 7.36 -1.92 20.27
CA SER A 17 5.92 -1.63 20.13
C SER A 17 5.26 -2.36 18.95
N SER A 18 5.98 -2.62 17.86
CA SER A 18 5.48 -3.41 16.72
C SER A 18 5.21 -4.87 17.08
N GLN A 19 6.00 -5.46 17.99
CA GLN A 19 5.85 -6.84 18.44
C GLN A 19 4.66 -6.97 19.40
N LEU A 20 4.44 -5.98 20.25
CA LEU A 20 3.32 -5.94 21.21
C LEU A 20 1.95 -5.78 20.52
N LYS A 21 1.91 -5.20 19.32
CA LYS A 21 0.68 -5.04 18.52
C LYS A 21 0.32 -6.27 17.69
N THR A 22 1.13 -7.34 17.73
CA THR A 22 0.82 -8.58 16.98
C THR A 22 -0.36 -9.31 17.61
N GLU A 23 -1.14 -10.00 16.79
CA GLU A 23 -2.32 -10.75 17.25
C GLU A 23 -1.95 -11.79 18.31
N SER A 24 -0.82 -12.49 18.12
CA SER A 24 -0.28 -13.44 19.09
C SER A 24 0.04 -12.77 20.44
N ALA A 25 0.72 -11.61 20.42
CA ALA A 25 1.06 -10.89 21.64
C ALA A 25 -0.19 -10.34 22.36
N VAL A 26 -1.16 -9.79 21.62
CA VAL A 26 -2.42 -9.31 22.17
C VAL A 26 -3.24 -10.46 22.78
N ASN A 27 -3.29 -11.61 22.11
CA ASN A 27 -4.00 -12.80 22.63
C ASN A 27 -3.31 -13.37 23.88
N GLN A 28 -1.97 -13.37 23.94
CA GLN A 28 -1.23 -13.76 25.13
C GLN A 28 -1.50 -12.82 26.30
N ALA A 29 -1.47 -11.50 26.07
CA ALA A 29 -1.77 -10.49 27.09
C ALA A 29 -3.18 -10.67 27.68
N ARG A 30 -4.18 -10.93 26.82
CA ARG A 30 -5.56 -11.24 27.24
C ARG A 30 -5.64 -12.46 28.15
N ARG A 31 -4.92 -13.54 27.82
CA ARG A 31 -4.89 -14.78 28.63
C ARG A 31 -4.22 -14.59 29.98
N GLN A 32 -3.22 -13.73 30.05
CA GLN A 32 -2.46 -13.43 31.27
C GLN A 32 -3.16 -12.38 32.16
N GLY A 33 -4.32 -11.85 31.75
CA GLY A 33 -5.03 -10.79 32.49
C GLY A 33 -4.31 -9.43 32.46
N VAL A 34 -3.37 -9.25 31.54
CA VAL A 34 -2.66 -7.97 31.35
C VAL A 34 -3.58 -6.99 30.63
N ALA A 35 -3.58 -5.73 31.07
CA ALA A 35 -4.40 -4.69 30.46
C ALA A 35 -4.07 -4.49 28.97
N VAL A 36 -5.10 -4.48 28.12
CA VAL A 36 -4.99 -4.23 26.67
C VAL A 36 -5.70 -2.93 26.36
N ASP A 37 -4.96 -1.96 25.85
CA ASP A 37 -5.55 -0.71 25.36
C ASP A 37 -6.23 -0.92 24.00
N THR A 38 -7.44 -0.39 23.86
CA THR A 38 -8.22 -0.44 22.62
C THR A 38 -8.61 0.96 22.20
N GLN A 39 -8.20 1.36 21.00
CA GLN A 39 -8.51 2.67 20.44
C GLN A 39 -9.21 2.51 19.09
N GLN A 40 -10.25 3.32 18.87
CA GLN A 40 -10.91 3.37 17.57
C GLN A 40 -9.97 4.01 16.54
N LYS A 41 -9.86 3.40 15.36
CA LYS A 41 -9.05 3.96 14.27
C LYS A 41 -9.74 5.17 13.66
N TYR A 42 -8.95 6.18 13.30
CA TYR A 42 -9.43 7.31 12.51
C TYR A 42 -10.03 6.83 11.19
N GLY A 43 -11.27 7.24 10.89
CA GLY A 43 -12.01 6.80 9.71
C GLY A 43 -12.59 5.38 9.78
N ALA A 44 -12.55 4.72 10.95
CA ALA A 44 -13.18 3.42 11.15
C ALA A 44 -14.70 3.48 10.90
N GLY A 45 -15.26 2.40 10.33
CA GLY A 45 -16.69 2.32 10.01
C GLY A 45 -17.11 3.04 8.73
N THR A 46 -16.16 3.54 7.93
CA THR A 46 -16.45 4.22 6.65
C THR A 46 -15.79 3.49 5.47
N ASN A 47 -16.35 3.63 4.26
CA ASN A 47 -15.87 3.01 3.03
C ASN A 47 -15.40 4.03 1.97
N LYS A 48 -14.68 5.07 2.42
CA LYS A 48 -14.23 6.16 1.54
C LYS A 48 -13.36 5.62 0.39
N GLN A 49 -13.90 5.65 -0.84
CA GLN A 49 -13.25 5.12 -2.04
C GLN A 49 -12.07 5.97 -2.52
N HIS A 50 -12.22 7.30 -2.46
CA HIS A 50 -11.18 8.24 -2.86
C HIS A 50 -10.45 8.78 -1.63
N VAL A 51 -9.24 8.29 -1.43
CA VAL A 51 -8.32 8.71 -0.36
C VAL A 51 -7.16 9.51 -0.95
N THR A 52 -6.71 10.51 -0.20
CA THR A 52 -5.56 11.33 -0.57
C THR A 52 -4.30 10.47 -0.58
N THR A 53 -3.47 10.62 -1.61
CA THR A 53 -2.25 9.81 -1.80
C THR A 53 -1.07 10.32 -1.00
N LYS A 54 -1.05 11.63 -0.71
CA LYS A 54 -0.01 12.32 0.05
C LYS A 54 -0.54 12.72 1.43
N ASN A 55 0.38 12.93 2.38
CA ASN A 55 0.06 13.45 3.70
C ASN A 55 -0.35 14.93 3.57
N THR A 56 -1.63 15.22 3.83
CA THR A 56 -2.21 16.56 3.69
C THR A 56 -1.58 17.56 4.65
N ALA A 57 -1.17 17.14 5.84
CA ALA A 57 -0.52 18.01 6.81
C ALA A 57 0.92 18.38 6.41
N LYS A 58 1.57 17.55 5.59
CA LYS A 58 2.85 17.94 4.98
C LYS A 58 2.61 18.92 3.83
N LEU A 59 1.65 18.63 2.96
CA LEU A 59 1.30 19.51 1.83
C LEU A 59 0.91 20.92 2.29
N ASP A 60 0.18 21.04 3.41
CA ASP A 60 -0.23 22.32 3.97
C ASP A 60 0.95 23.15 4.53
N ARG A 61 2.01 22.47 5.00
CA ARG A 61 3.23 23.12 5.50
C ARG A 61 4.26 23.40 4.40
N GLU A 62 4.11 22.77 3.23
CA GLU A 62 5.06 22.85 2.13
C GLU A 62 4.71 24.05 1.25
N THR A 63 5.46 25.14 1.40
CA THR A 63 5.22 26.41 0.70
C THR A 63 6.14 26.67 -0.49
N GLU A 64 7.17 25.83 -0.68
CA GLU A 64 8.26 26.08 -1.64
C GLU A 64 8.16 25.22 -2.92
N GLU A 65 7.71 23.97 -2.81
CA GLU A 65 7.61 23.03 -3.95
C GLU A 65 6.21 23.04 -4.57
N LEU A 66 6.08 23.63 -5.76
CA LEU A 66 4.81 23.73 -6.50
C LEU A 66 4.60 22.60 -7.55
N ARG A 67 5.53 21.65 -7.65
CA ARG A 67 5.49 20.59 -8.67
C ARG A 67 5.15 19.22 -8.08
N HIS A 68 4.37 18.46 -8.84
CA HIS A 68 4.09 17.05 -8.56
C HIS A 68 4.75 16.15 -9.60
N ASP A 69 5.36 15.06 -9.13
CA ASP A 69 5.82 14.00 -10.02
C ASP A 69 4.64 13.32 -10.71
N LYS A 70 4.79 13.14 -12.01
CA LYS A 70 3.80 12.52 -12.89
C LYS A 70 4.20 11.09 -13.18
N ILE A 71 3.24 10.32 -13.69
CA ILE A 71 3.49 8.95 -14.12
C ILE A 71 4.50 8.96 -15.28
N PRO A 72 5.58 8.17 -15.21
CA PRO A 72 6.52 8.07 -16.32
C PRO A 72 5.83 7.45 -17.54
N LEU A 73 6.20 7.92 -18.74
CA LEU A 73 5.58 7.48 -20.00
C LEU A 73 5.67 5.97 -20.23
N ASP A 74 6.73 5.33 -19.71
CA ASP A 74 6.92 3.88 -19.74
C ASP A 74 5.74 3.12 -19.10
N VAL A 75 5.26 3.58 -17.94
CA VAL A 75 4.09 2.98 -17.28
C VAL A 75 2.82 3.18 -18.10
N GLY A 76 2.66 4.35 -18.74
CA GLY A 76 1.56 4.61 -19.66
C GLY A 76 1.53 3.66 -20.85
N LYS A 77 2.70 3.37 -21.44
CA LYS A 77 2.85 2.40 -22.53
C LYS A 77 2.51 0.97 -22.09
N ILE A 78 2.95 0.56 -20.91
CA ILE A 78 2.63 -0.78 -20.35
C ILE A 78 1.12 -0.93 -20.14
N ILE A 79 0.44 0.10 -19.62
CA ILE A 79 -1.02 0.09 -19.45
C ILE A 79 -1.71 -0.06 -20.81
N GLN A 80 -1.27 0.73 -21.79
CA GLN A 80 -1.83 0.70 -23.13
C GLN A 80 -1.65 -0.67 -23.80
N GLN A 81 -0.45 -1.25 -23.72
CA GLN A 81 -0.16 -2.59 -24.25
C GLN A 81 -0.98 -3.67 -23.54
N GLY A 82 -1.06 -3.63 -22.21
CA GLY A 82 -1.87 -4.56 -21.43
C GLY A 82 -3.36 -4.49 -21.77
N ARG A 83 -3.86 -3.27 -22.04
CA ARG A 83 -5.24 -3.04 -22.46
C ARG A 83 -5.50 -3.61 -23.86
N GLN A 84 -4.62 -3.32 -24.82
CA GLN A 84 -4.72 -3.81 -26.20
C GLN A 84 -4.59 -5.34 -26.26
N GLY A 85 -3.67 -5.94 -25.52
CA GLY A 85 -3.50 -7.40 -25.44
C GLY A 85 -4.71 -8.13 -24.88
N LYS A 86 -5.60 -7.44 -24.15
CA LYS A 86 -6.88 -7.98 -23.67
C LYS A 86 -8.10 -7.49 -24.46
N GLY A 87 -7.90 -6.78 -25.56
CA GLY A 87 -8.97 -6.25 -26.41
C GLY A 87 -9.93 -5.27 -25.70
N MET A 88 -9.51 -4.63 -24.61
CA MET A 88 -10.38 -3.71 -23.84
C MET A 88 -10.29 -2.29 -24.40
N SER A 89 -11.36 -1.50 -24.38
CA SER A 89 -11.27 -0.05 -24.60
C SER A 89 -10.87 0.71 -23.32
N GLN A 90 -10.49 1.99 -23.43
CA GLN A 90 -10.22 2.81 -22.24
C GLN A 90 -11.47 2.92 -21.35
N LYS A 91 -12.66 2.97 -21.96
CA LYS A 91 -13.94 2.98 -21.24
C LYS A 91 -14.18 1.67 -20.48
N ASP A 92 -13.84 0.53 -21.09
CA ASP A 92 -14.03 -0.78 -20.45
C ASP A 92 -13.08 -0.94 -19.26
N LEU A 93 -11.82 -0.52 -19.42
CA LEU A 93 -10.86 -0.52 -18.32
C LEU A 93 -11.35 0.40 -17.19
N ALA A 94 -11.77 1.63 -17.51
CA ALA A 94 -12.29 2.60 -16.55
C ALA A 94 -13.50 2.06 -15.76
N THR A 95 -14.43 1.40 -16.47
CA THR A 95 -15.62 0.78 -15.88
C THR A 95 -15.22 -0.34 -14.92
N LYS A 96 -14.26 -1.20 -15.30
CA LYS A 96 -13.78 -2.30 -14.44
C LYS A 96 -13.04 -1.82 -13.19
N ILE A 97 -12.38 -0.67 -13.23
CA ILE A 97 -11.69 -0.10 -12.06
C ILE A 97 -12.57 0.88 -11.26
N CYS A 98 -13.80 1.11 -11.70
CA CYS A 98 -14.73 2.10 -11.15
C CYS A 98 -14.11 3.51 -11.07
N GLU A 99 -13.44 3.94 -12.14
CA GLU A 99 -12.88 5.28 -12.28
C GLU A 99 -13.39 5.95 -13.56
N LYS A 100 -13.20 7.27 -13.68
CA LYS A 100 -13.56 7.99 -14.91
C LYS A 100 -12.61 7.62 -16.06
N GLN A 101 -13.13 7.56 -17.29
CA GLN A 101 -12.32 7.31 -18.50
C GLN A 101 -11.14 8.29 -18.63
N GLN A 102 -11.37 9.57 -18.30
CA GLN A 102 -10.34 10.61 -18.29
C GLN A 102 -9.12 10.23 -17.45
N VAL A 103 -9.31 9.54 -16.31
CA VAL A 103 -8.21 9.10 -15.45
C VAL A 103 -7.32 8.09 -16.18
N VAL A 104 -7.93 7.13 -16.89
CA VAL A 104 -7.19 6.15 -17.69
C VAL A 104 -6.42 6.85 -18.81
N THR A 105 -7.07 7.78 -19.51
CA THR A 105 -6.44 8.56 -20.60
C THR A 105 -5.24 9.36 -20.11
N ASP A 106 -5.34 10.04 -18.95
CA ASP A 106 -4.24 10.82 -18.39
C ASP A 106 -3.10 9.94 -17.85
N TYR A 107 -3.41 8.72 -17.42
CA TYR A 107 -2.41 7.73 -17.00
C TYR A 107 -1.66 7.15 -18.20
N GLU A 108 -2.36 6.76 -19.28
CA GLU A 108 -1.74 6.30 -20.52
C GLU A 108 -0.86 7.41 -21.16
N ALA A 109 -1.26 8.68 -21.03
CA ALA A 109 -0.51 9.84 -21.52
C ALA A 109 0.63 10.32 -20.59
N GLY A 110 0.81 9.73 -19.40
CA GLY A 110 1.84 10.15 -18.44
C GLY A 110 1.59 11.53 -17.81
N ARG A 111 0.37 12.07 -17.88
CA ARG A 111 0.00 13.37 -17.31
C ARG A 111 -0.56 13.25 -15.88
N GLY A 112 -1.06 12.07 -15.52
CA GLY A 112 -1.67 11.81 -14.23
C GLY A 112 -0.68 11.83 -13.06
N ILE A 113 -1.17 12.27 -11.90
CA ILE A 113 -0.46 12.12 -10.62
C ILE A 113 -0.60 10.66 -10.18
N PRO A 114 0.50 9.94 -9.86
CA PRO A 114 0.45 8.56 -9.43
C PRO A 114 -0.42 8.36 -8.18
N ASN A 115 -1.41 7.48 -8.28
CA ASN A 115 -2.19 7.00 -7.15
C ASN A 115 -2.04 5.47 -7.03
N ASN A 116 -1.44 5.02 -5.93
CA ASN A 116 -1.19 3.61 -5.67
C ASN A 116 -2.45 2.74 -5.64
N LEU A 117 -3.60 3.32 -5.25
CA LEU A 117 -4.88 2.60 -5.26
C LEU A 117 -5.34 2.33 -6.70
N ILE A 118 -5.32 3.36 -7.55
CA ILE A 118 -5.74 3.28 -8.95
C ILE A 118 -4.79 2.35 -9.72
N LEU A 119 -3.48 2.52 -9.55
CA LEU A 119 -2.48 1.63 -10.14
C LEU A 119 -2.69 0.19 -9.69
N GLY A 120 -2.96 -0.06 -8.41
CA GLY A 120 -3.27 -1.41 -7.91
C GLY A 120 -4.55 -2.02 -8.49
N LYS A 121 -5.58 -1.20 -8.79
CA LYS A 121 -6.79 -1.67 -9.50
C LYS A 121 -6.48 -2.03 -10.95
N MET A 122 -5.75 -1.17 -11.66
CA MET A 122 -5.31 -1.41 -13.05
C MET A 122 -4.44 -2.67 -13.15
N GLU A 123 -3.48 -2.83 -12.24
CA GLU A 123 -2.61 -4.00 -12.14
C GLU A 123 -3.40 -5.31 -12.07
N ARG A 124 -4.46 -5.37 -11.25
CA ARG A 124 -5.31 -6.56 -11.11
C ARG A 124 -6.12 -6.87 -12.37
N VAL A 125 -6.67 -5.84 -13.02
CA VAL A 125 -7.48 -6.01 -14.24
C VAL A 125 -6.60 -6.40 -15.43
N LEU A 126 -5.43 -5.77 -15.56
CA LEU A 126 -4.49 -6.01 -16.65
C LEU A 126 -3.61 -7.24 -16.40
N GLY A 127 -3.43 -7.68 -15.15
CA GLY A 127 -2.59 -8.81 -14.79
C GLY A 127 -1.09 -8.52 -14.98
N ILE A 128 -0.70 -7.26 -14.92
CA ILE A 128 0.68 -6.79 -15.15
C ILE A 128 1.05 -5.86 -13.99
N LYS A 129 2.29 -5.96 -13.49
CA LYS A 129 2.83 -5.04 -12.48
C LYS A 129 3.13 -3.68 -13.09
N LEU A 130 2.57 -2.62 -12.51
CA LEU A 130 2.78 -1.22 -12.94
C LEU A 130 3.68 -0.45 -11.97
N ARG A 131 4.01 -1.05 -10.82
CA ARG A 131 4.80 -0.44 -9.73
C ARG A 131 6.07 -1.24 -9.42
N GLY A 132 7.06 -0.55 -8.85
CA GLY A 132 8.30 -1.17 -8.36
C GLY A 132 9.37 -1.38 -9.44
N LYS A 133 10.32 -2.27 -9.15
CA LYS A 133 11.44 -2.59 -10.07
C LYS A 133 11.02 -3.55 -11.19
N GLU A 134 10.04 -4.41 -10.92
CA GLU A 134 9.53 -5.45 -11.84
C GLU A 134 8.35 -4.95 -12.70
N ARG A 135 8.46 -3.73 -13.25
CA ARG A 135 7.41 -3.15 -14.11
C ARG A 135 7.30 -3.94 -15.42
N GLY A 136 6.08 -4.16 -15.88
CA GLY A 136 5.79 -4.89 -17.12
C GLY A 136 5.74 -6.41 -16.97
N GLN A 137 6.10 -6.97 -15.80
CA GLN A 137 6.00 -8.40 -15.57
C GLN A 137 4.55 -8.82 -15.25
N PRO A 138 4.14 -10.05 -15.62
CA PRO A 138 2.85 -10.60 -15.21
C PRO A 138 2.70 -10.62 -13.69
N ILE A 139 1.52 -10.25 -13.20
CA ILE A 139 1.16 -10.45 -11.80
C ILE A 139 0.92 -11.94 -11.58
N ALA A 140 1.62 -12.52 -10.60
CA ALA A 140 1.31 -13.85 -10.11
C ALA A 140 -0.17 -13.88 -9.65
N PRO A 141 -0.93 -14.93 -9.98
CA PRO A 141 -2.32 -15.03 -9.52
C PRO A 141 -2.35 -14.91 -7.99
N PRO A 142 -3.41 -14.32 -7.42
CA PRO A 142 -3.51 -14.18 -5.97
C PRO A 142 -3.33 -15.57 -5.35
N GLY A 143 -2.26 -15.73 -4.57
CA GLY A 143 -1.98 -16.98 -3.87
C GLY A 143 -3.23 -17.37 -3.07
N LYS A 144 -3.69 -18.61 -3.24
CA LYS A 144 -4.76 -19.16 -2.39
C LYS A 144 -4.29 -18.97 -0.93
N LYS A 145 -5.03 -18.15 -0.19
CA LYS A 145 -4.90 -18.06 1.26
C LYS A 145 -5.45 -19.33 1.89
#